data_AF-A0A7J6HMB7-F1
#
_entry.id   AF-A0A7J6HMB7-F1
#
_cell.length_a   1.000
_cell.length_b   1.000
_cell.length_c   1.000
_cell.angle_alpha   90.00
_cell.angle_beta   90.00
_cell.angle_gamma   90.00
#
_symmetry.space_group_name_H-M   'P 1'
#
loop_
_entity.id
_entity.type
_entity.pdbx_description
1 polymer ?
#
loop_
_entity_poly.entity_id
_entity_poly.type
_entity_poly.pdbx_seq_one_letter_code
_entity_poly.pdbx_strand_id
1 'polypeptide(L)'
;MKRHLRTLFITSSDGSTFLRLNLENFKLVRTLHLSGARIVEIPKEIKELIHLRYLCISDNYHLKELPEQVCDLYNLMTLRIYRCPEFQTWPKQMSKLKNLRYLYVKGCDKIKAPAGLAIWDVKIFH
;
A
#
# COMPACT_ATOMS: atom_id res chain seq x y z
N MET A 1 -27.97 7.25 5.62
CA MET A 1 -26.85 7.51 6.56
C MET A 1 -25.56 6.92 6.01
N LYS A 2 -24.69 7.71 5.37
CA LYS A 2 -23.35 7.26 4.95
C LYS A 2 -22.48 7.18 6.20
N ARG A 3 -22.33 5.97 6.78
CA ARG A 3 -21.40 5.72 7.88
C ARG A 3 -20.01 6.16 7.42
N HIS A 4 -19.32 6.98 8.23
CA HIS A 4 -17.95 7.44 7.95
C HIS A 4 -16.99 6.25 8.05
N LEU A 5 -16.89 5.44 7.00
CA LEU A 5 -16.02 4.29 6.95
C LEU A 5 -14.57 4.75 7.08
N ARG A 6 -13.91 4.35 8.17
CA ARG A 6 -12.50 4.67 8.45
C ARG A 6 -11.56 3.52 8.11
N THR A 7 -12.09 2.32 7.97
CA THR A 7 -11.30 1.12 7.69
C THR A 7 -11.95 0.37 6.54
N LEU A 8 -11.15 0.04 5.54
CA LEU A 8 -11.56 -0.74 4.38
C LEU A 8 -10.73 -2.03 4.35
N PHE A 9 -11.42 -3.16 4.39
CA PHE A 9 -10.81 -4.48 4.20
C PHE A 9 -11.23 -5.01 2.83
N ILE A 10 -10.24 -5.44 2.05
CA ILE A 10 -10.46 -6.05 0.75
C ILE A 10 -9.77 -7.41 0.76
N THR A 11 -10.62 -8.42 0.65
CA THR A 11 -10.26 -9.81 0.45
C THR A 11 -11.02 -10.27 -0.79
N SER A 12 -10.35 -10.87 -1.76
CA SER A 12 -10.99 -11.39 -2.98
C SER A 12 -10.25 -12.61 -3.49
N SER A 13 -11.00 -13.56 -4.04
CA SER A 13 -10.46 -14.72 -4.74
C SER A 13 -10.06 -14.44 -6.19
N ASP A 14 -10.28 -13.23 -6.73
CA ASP A 14 -10.14 -12.98 -8.18
C ASP A 14 -9.29 -11.74 -8.55
N GLY A 15 -8.80 -10.94 -7.59
CA GLY A 15 -8.02 -9.74 -7.91
C GLY A 15 -8.83 -8.52 -8.33
N SER A 16 -10.04 -8.70 -8.84
CA SER A 16 -10.79 -7.67 -9.57
C SER A 16 -11.54 -6.72 -8.64
N THR A 17 -11.91 -7.19 -7.44
CA THR A 17 -12.74 -6.42 -6.50
C THR A 17 -12.13 -5.06 -6.19
N PHE A 18 -10.82 -4.99 -5.95
CA PHE A 18 -10.15 -3.73 -5.62
C PHE A 18 -10.16 -2.76 -6.80
N LEU A 19 -9.87 -3.24 -8.00
CA LEU A 19 -9.79 -2.44 -9.22
C LEU A 19 -11.15 -1.87 -9.65
N ARG A 20 -12.25 -2.51 -9.25
CA ARG A 20 -13.62 -2.05 -9.53
C ARG A 20 -14.13 -0.99 -8.54
N LEU A 21 -13.42 -0.74 -7.44
CA LEU A 21 -13.85 0.26 -6.47
C LEU A 21 -13.61 1.68 -6.99
N ASN A 22 -14.62 2.53 -6.86
CA ASN A 22 -14.43 3.96 -6.96
C ASN A 22 -13.86 4.50 -5.63
N LEU A 23 -12.54 4.70 -5.59
CA LEU A 23 -11.81 5.14 -4.40
C LEU A 23 -12.17 6.56 -3.93
N GLU A 24 -12.77 7.39 -4.79
CA GLU A 24 -13.23 8.74 -4.40
C GLU A 24 -14.35 8.69 -3.34
N ASN A 25 -15.09 7.59 -3.25
CA ASN A 25 -16.12 7.40 -2.23
C ASN A 25 -15.54 7.10 -0.85
N PHE A 26 -14.24 6.83 -0.76
CA PHE A 26 -13.55 6.36 0.44
C PHE A 26 -12.54 7.38 1.00
N LYS A 27 -12.67 8.67 0.67
CA LYS A 27 -11.77 9.75 1.11
C LYS A 27 -11.52 9.79 2.62
N LEU A 28 -12.49 9.36 3.44
CA LEU A 28 -12.40 9.34 4.91
C LEU A 28 -11.70 8.10 5.49
N VAL A 29 -11.33 7.13 4.65
CA VAL A 29 -10.62 5.92 5.07
C VAL A 29 -9.24 6.31 5.59
N ARG A 30 -8.88 5.73 6.73
CA ARG A 30 -7.59 5.88 7.41
C ARG A 30 -6.78 4.60 7.40
N THR A 31 -7.44 3.46 7.22
CA THR A 31 -6.81 2.14 7.24
C THR A 31 -7.30 1.33 6.05
N LEU A 32 -6.38 0.86 5.21
CA LEU A 32 -6.67 -0.01 4.07
C LEU A 32 -5.90 -1.32 4.23
N HIS A 33 -6.64 -2.43 4.21
CA HIS A 33 -6.09 -3.78 4.20
C HIS A 33 -6.41 -4.46 2.87
N LEU A 34 -5.36 -4.80 2.13
CA LEU A 34 -5.40 -5.54 0.88
C LEU A 34 -4.78 -6.91 1.14
N SER A 35 -5.55 -7.86 1.68
CA SER A 35 -5.03 -9.15 2.13
C SER A 35 -5.58 -10.30 1.32
N GLY A 36 -4.70 -11.11 0.71
CA GLY A 36 -5.09 -12.31 -0.03
C GLY A 36 -6.06 -12.01 -1.16
N ALA A 37 -5.98 -10.80 -1.73
CA ALA A 37 -6.95 -10.30 -2.68
C ALA A 37 -6.60 -10.65 -4.14
N ARG A 38 -5.48 -11.36 -4.37
CA ARG A 38 -4.90 -11.67 -5.69
C ARG A 38 -4.67 -10.44 -6.57
N ILE A 39 -4.36 -9.31 -5.92
CA ILE A 39 -4.11 -8.05 -6.62
C ILE A 39 -2.79 -8.16 -7.39
N VAL A 40 -2.82 -7.78 -8.67
CA VAL A 40 -1.64 -7.71 -9.55
C VAL A 40 -1.08 -6.29 -9.65
N GLU A 41 -1.92 -5.28 -9.43
CA GLU A 41 -1.57 -3.86 -9.49
C GLU A 41 -2.43 -3.05 -8.53
N ILE A 42 -1.91 -1.93 -8.04
CA ILE A 42 -2.69 -0.94 -7.30
C ILE A 42 -3.05 0.21 -8.26
N PRO A 43 -4.32 0.62 -8.35
CA PRO A 43 -4.74 1.65 -9.27
C PRO A 43 -4.21 3.02 -8.82
N LYS A 44 -3.92 3.91 -9.78
CA LYS A 44 -3.38 5.25 -9.53
C LYS A 44 -4.31 6.11 -8.64
N GLU A 45 -5.59 5.78 -8.63
CA GLU A 45 -6.65 6.39 -7.82
C GLU A 45 -6.43 6.16 -6.31
N ILE A 46 -5.45 5.35 -5.90
CA ILE A 46 -5.08 5.21 -4.48
C ILE A 46 -4.78 6.57 -3.83
N LYS A 47 -4.27 7.55 -4.57
CA LYS A 47 -4.03 8.92 -4.09
C LYS A 47 -5.28 9.63 -3.55
N GLU A 48 -6.47 9.20 -3.97
CA GLU A 48 -7.75 9.77 -3.52
C GLU A 48 -8.04 9.46 -2.04
N LEU A 49 -7.36 8.48 -1.46
CA LEU A 49 -7.43 8.14 -0.04
C LEU A 49 -6.57 9.13 0.80
N ILE A 50 -6.84 10.43 0.66
CA ILE A 50 -6.03 11.52 1.23
C ILE A 50 -5.89 11.47 2.76
N HIS A 51 -6.77 10.77 3.47
CA HIS A 51 -6.72 10.59 4.92
C HIS A 51 -6.09 9.26 5.35
N LEU A 52 -5.58 8.45 4.42
CA LEU A 52 -4.99 7.16 4.71
C LEU A 52 -3.74 7.33 5.60
N ARG A 53 -3.71 6.57 6.69
CA ARG A 53 -2.60 6.53 7.66
C ARG A 53 -1.92 5.17 7.71
N TYR A 54 -2.65 4.11 7.35
CA TYR A 54 -2.15 2.74 7.39
C TYR A 54 -2.54 2.01 6.09
N LEU A 55 -1.54 1.51 5.38
CA LEU A 55 -1.69 0.66 4.21
C LEU A 55 -1.01 -0.69 4.48
N CYS A 56 -1.79 -1.76 4.49
CA CYS A 56 -1.29 -3.13 4.57
C CYS A 56 -1.64 -3.88 3.30
N ILE A 57 -0.61 -4.43 2.67
CA ILE A 57 -0.68 -5.26 1.48
C ILE A 57 -0.08 -6.59 1.88
N SER A 58 -0.91 -7.64 1.92
CA SER A 58 -0.45 -8.96 2.30
C SER A 58 -0.99 -10.04 1.39
N ASP A 59 -0.20 -11.10 1.17
CA ASP A 59 -0.64 -12.29 0.43
C ASP A 59 -1.11 -11.99 -1.00
N ASN A 60 -0.52 -10.97 -1.64
CA ASN A 60 -0.76 -10.67 -3.04
C ASN A 60 0.43 -11.15 -3.85
N TYR A 61 0.41 -12.45 -4.16
CA TYR A 61 1.53 -13.19 -4.75
C TYR A 61 2.02 -12.66 -6.10
N HIS A 62 1.20 -11.90 -6.82
CA HIS A 62 1.51 -11.41 -8.17
C HIS A 62 1.73 -9.90 -8.23
N LEU A 63 1.62 -9.18 -7.11
CA LEU A 63 1.87 -7.74 -7.07
C LEU A 63 3.37 -7.47 -7.25
N LYS A 64 3.72 -6.71 -8.28
CA LYS A 64 5.13 -6.43 -8.62
C LYS A 64 5.65 -5.09 -8.10
N GLU A 65 4.79 -4.08 -8.03
CA GLU A 65 5.18 -2.72 -7.67
C GLU A 65 4.01 -1.92 -7.10
N LEU A 66 4.31 -0.78 -6.50
CA LEU A 66 3.31 0.25 -6.16
C LEU A 66 3.34 1.36 -7.21
N PRO A 67 2.19 1.95 -7.57
CA PRO A 67 2.15 3.10 -8.45
C PRO A 67 2.80 4.32 -7.78
N GLU A 68 3.35 5.25 -8.57
CA GLU A 68 3.94 6.51 -8.07
C GLU A 68 2.97 7.30 -7.18
N GLN A 69 1.67 7.17 -7.44
CA GLN A 69 0.59 7.84 -6.71
C GLN A 69 0.49 7.42 -5.24
N VAL A 70 1.08 6.28 -4.84
CA VAL A 70 1.23 5.97 -3.40
C VAL A 70 2.03 7.07 -2.70
N CYS A 71 3.00 7.70 -3.36
CA CYS A 71 3.80 8.79 -2.81
C CYS A 71 3.01 10.08 -2.54
N ASP A 72 1.79 10.20 -3.07
CA ASP A 72 0.91 11.35 -2.83
C ASP A 72 0.02 11.15 -1.58
N LEU A 73 0.15 10.01 -0.89
CA LEU A 73 -0.51 9.73 0.38
C LEU A 73 0.22 10.42 1.55
N TYR A 74 0.20 11.75 1.58
CA TYR A 74 0.99 12.55 2.52
C TYR A 74 0.72 12.25 4.01
N ASN A 75 -0.44 11.68 4.35
CA ASN A 75 -0.81 11.31 5.71
C ASN A 75 -0.42 9.88 6.10
N LEU A 76 0.18 9.11 5.19
CA LEU A 76 0.53 7.71 5.42
C LEU A 76 1.62 7.62 6.50
N MET A 77 1.32 6.90 7.58
CA MET A 77 2.22 6.69 8.72
C MET A 77 2.84 5.29 8.71
N THR A 78 2.13 4.31 8.14
CA THR A 78 2.58 2.92 8.07
C THR A 78 2.29 2.33 6.71
N LEU A 79 3.33 1.78 6.10
CA LEU A 79 3.25 0.97 4.89
C LEU A 79 3.80 -0.42 5.21
N ARG A 80 2.93 -1.43 5.12
CA ARG A 80 3.27 -2.83 5.36
C ARG A 80 3.06 -3.63 4.08
N ILE A 81 4.12 -4.30 3.61
CA ILE A 81 4.08 -5.28 2.53
C ILE A 81 4.55 -6.63 3.11
N TYR A 82 3.70 -7.65 3.04
CA TYR A 82 3.98 -8.95 3.68
C TYR A 82 3.58 -10.12 2.80
N ARG A 83 4.47 -11.09 2.58
CA ARG A 83 4.21 -12.27 1.72
C ARG A 83 3.74 -11.86 0.32
N CYS A 84 4.49 -10.97 -0.32
CA CYS A 84 4.32 -10.59 -1.72
C CYS A 84 5.63 -10.91 -2.46
N PRO A 85 5.89 -12.19 -2.81
CA PRO A 85 7.18 -12.65 -3.33
C PRO A 85 7.58 -12.01 -4.65
N GLU A 86 6.61 -11.61 -5.49
CA GLU A 86 6.87 -10.96 -6.78
C GLU A 86 7.13 -9.45 -6.69
N PHE A 87 7.03 -8.85 -5.49
CA PHE A 87 7.23 -7.41 -5.31
C PHE A 87 8.70 -7.05 -5.48
N GLN A 88 8.99 -6.15 -6.41
CA GLN A 88 10.35 -5.86 -6.91
C GLN A 88 10.75 -4.40 -6.70
N THR A 89 9.88 -3.47 -7.09
CA THR A 89 10.23 -2.06 -7.25
C THR A 89 9.32 -1.15 -6.46
N TRP A 90 9.94 -0.10 -5.93
CA TRP A 90 9.27 0.95 -5.20
C TRP A 90 9.09 2.17 -6.10
N PRO A 91 8.07 3.01 -5.83
CA PRO A 91 7.92 4.26 -6.54
C PRO A 91 9.12 5.17 -6.27
N LYS A 92 9.51 5.98 -7.26
CA LYS A 92 10.74 6.79 -7.22
C LYS A 92 10.69 7.91 -6.19
N GLN A 93 9.48 8.37 -5.83
CA GLN A 93 9.29 9.55 -4.98
C GLN A 93 8.92 9.22 -3.53
N MET A 94 9.41 8.11 -2.97
CA MET A 94 9.12 7.72 -1.58
C MET A 94 9.44 8.82 -0.55
N SER A 95 10.36 9.74 -0.85
CA SER A 95 10.67 10.92 -0.03
C SER A 95 9.50 11.90 0.15
N LYS A 96 8.46 11.84 -0.69
CA LYS A 96 7.21 12.62 -0.52
C LYS A 96 6.38 12.16 0.67
N LEU A 97 6.57 10.92 1.14
CA LEU A 97 5.85 10.36 2.28
C LEU A 97 6.40 10.89 3.61
N LYS A 98 6.32 12.21 3.81
CA LYS A 98 6.93 12.94 4.94
C LYS A 98 6.46 12.47 6.32
N ASN A 99 5.28 11.85 6.40
CA ASN A 99 4.71 11.35 7.65
C ASN A 99 4.91 9.84 7.85
N LEU A 100 5.59 9.14 6.92
CA LEU A 100 5.83 7.71 7.03
C LEU A 100 6.80 7.43 8.18
N ARG A 101 6.34 6.66 9.16
CA ARG A 101 7.12 6.30 10.36
C ARG A 101 7.56 4.84 10.34
N TYR A 102 6.77 3.99 9.69
CA TYR A 102 6.98 2.56 9.66
C TYR A 102 6.87 2.05 8.22
N LEU A 103 7.97 1.51 7.72
CA LEU A 103 8.02 0.75 6.48
C LEU A 103 8.36 -0.69 6.82
N TYR A 104 7.39 -1.59 6.67
CA TYR A 104 7.58 -3.00 7.01
C TYR A 104 7.49 -3.87 5.75
N VAL A 105 8.52 -4.67 5.52
CA VAL A 105 8.62 -5.57 4.37
C VAL A 105 9.12 -6.91 4.86
N LYS A 106 8.37 -7.99 4.62
CA LYS A 106 8.80 -9.36 4.93
C LYS A 106 8.17 -10.37 3.98
N GLY A 107 8.93 -11.38 3.54
CA GLY A 107 8.47 -12.34 2.53
C GLY A 107 8.24 -11.71 1.16
N CYS A 108 9.14 -10.81 0.76
CA CYS A 108 9.19 -10.17 -0.55
C CYS A 108 10.56 -10.44 -1.17
N ASP A 109 10.71 -11.61 -1.78
CA ASP A 109 12.02 -12.19 -2.06
C ASP A 109 12.76 -11.50 -3.22
N LYS A 110 12.01 -10.83 -4.10
CA LYS A 110 12.55 -10.11 -5.26
C LYS A 110 12.76 -8.62 -5.03
N ILE A 111 12.53 -8.13 -3.81
CA ILE A 111 12.51 -6.70 -3.54
C ILE A 111 13.91 -6.10 -3.63
N LYS A 112 13.99 -4.99 -4.37
CA LYS A 112 15.17 -4.14 -4.36
C LYS A 112 14.94 -2.99 -3.41
N ALA A 113 16.04 -2.46 -2.91
CA ALA A 113 15.97 -1.29 -2.07
C ALA A 113 15.42 -0.05 -2.84
N PRO A 114 14.37 0.72 -2.41
CA PRO A 114 14.16 2.09 -2.79
C PRO A 114 15.44 2.89 -2.78
N ALA A 115 15.72 3.48 -3.93
CA ALA A 115 16.68 4.55 -4.06
C ALA A 115 16.26 5.76 -3.21
N GLY A 116 17.22 6.47 -2.63
CA GLY A 116 17.00 7.77 -1.99
C GLY A 116 16.35 7.74 -0.60
N LEU A 117 16.01 6.56 -0.06
CA LEU A 117 15.69 6.42 1.37
C LEU A 117 16.98 6.04 2.11
N ALA A 118 17.58 6.98 2.86
CA ALA A 118 18.58 6.64 3.88
C ALA A 118 17.95 5.84 5.06
N ILE A 119 16.62 5.72 5.06
CA ILE A 119 15.76 5.23 6.14
C ILE A 119 15.60 3.70 6.15
N TRP A 120 16.54 2.97 5.57
CA TRP A 120 16.57 1.51 5.66
C TRP A 120 16.76 0.96 7.07
N ASP A 121 17.10 1.83 8.02
CA ASP A 121 17.19 1.53 9.45
C ASP A 121 15.82 1.54 10.18
N VAL A 122 14.69 1.76 9.50
CA VAL A 122 13.37 1.55 10.14
C VAL A 122 13.08 0.05 10.23
N LYS A 123 13.61 -0.60 11.27
CA LYS A 123 13.21 -1.91 11.81
C LYS A 123 12.61 -2.87 10.77
N ILE A 124 13.42 -3.28 9.81
CA ILE A 124 13.12 -4.45 8.99
C ILE A 124 13.20 -5.65 9.93
N PHE A 125 12.08 -6.12 10.49
CA PHE A 125 12.09 -7.40 11.19
C PHE A 125 12.07 -8.51 10.13
N HIS A 126 13.23 -9.13 9.94
CA HIS A 126 13.41 -10.35 9.16
C HIS A 126 12.45 -11.46 9.64
#